data_AF-W9IAN0-F1
#
_entry.id   AF-W9IAN0-F1
#
_cell.length_a   1.000
_cell.length_b   1.000
_cell.length_c   1.000
_cell.angle_alpha   90.00
_cell.angle_beta   90.00
_cell.angle_gamma   90.00
#
_symmetry.space_group_name_H-M   'P 1'
#
loop_
_entity.id
_entity.type
_entity.pdbx_description
1 polymer ?
#
loop_
_entity_poly.entity_id
_entity_poly.type
_entity_poly.pdbx_seq_one_letter_code
_entity_poly.pdbx_strand_id
1 'polypeptide(L)'
;MRLTTSRGHQPGLAITLFDQQSPFTARLGSGFAAATNITKFDLTLSNFPDGTIGDAIVEEGKVRRIFESMVQLEKLYLEPHGMPIFSAIPSEMTFPRPRFVQFSCRHLHPKIFLDFVRRHGGTLQTLIIEHCSLRPYDKDLPWWKVTDQLTEFHDQGILQLEEGSGIDNVFEGVPITDCGRNGSLQDLGQIWKYDEDGKWDRWLNAQEEEVNEMLLSGAFVPDP
;
A
#
# COMPACT_ATOMS: atom_id res chain seq x y z
N MET A 1 16.14 -16.02 -27.30
CA MET A 1 17.42 -16.63 -26.90
C MET A 1 18.38 -15.55 -26.42
N ARG A 2 18.47 -15.36 -25.11
CA ARG A 2 19.67 -14.96 -24.35
C ARG A 2 19.34 -15.22 -22.88
N LEU A 3 20.07 -16.17 -22.30
CA LEU A 3 20.08 -16.50 -20.87
C LEU A 3 21.03 -15.54 -20.17
N THR A 4 20.59 -14.90 -19.10
CA THR A 4 21.47 -14.27 -18.10
C THR A 4 21.00 -14.68 -16.70
N THR A 5 21.61 -15.77 -16.24
CA THR A 5 21.94 -16.17 -14.86
C THR A 5 20.99 -15.77 -13.72
N SER A 6 20.15 -16.73 -13.35
CA SER A 6 19.51 -16.85 -12.04
C SER A 6 20.56 -17.16 -10.94
N ARG A 7 20.77 -16.23 -10.00
CA ARG A 7 21.29 -16.57 -8.67
C ARG A 7 20.17 -16.31 -7.66
N GLY A 8 19.71 -17.38 -7.02
CA GLY A 8 18.67 -17.33 -5.99
C GLY A 8 17.33 -17.92 -6.42
N HIS A 9 17.29 -19.20 -6.80
CA HIS A 9 16.01 -19.91 -6.84
C HIS A 9 15.53 -20.14 -5.40
N GLN A 10 14.49 -19.43 -4.97
CA GLN A 10 13.65 -19.89 -3.87
C GLN A 10 12.80 -21.07 -4.36
N PRO A 11 12.46 -22.06 -3.52
CA PRO A 11 11.56 -23.14 -3.92
C PRO A 11 10.17 -22.57 -4.19
N GLY A 12 9.71 -22.71 -5.43
CA GLY A 12 8.41 -22.25 -5.90
C GLY A 12 8.45 -22.07 -7.41
N LEU A 13 7.44 -22.57 -8.13
CA LEU A 13 7.29 -22.28 -9.55
C LEU A 13 6.89 -20.80 -9.67
N ALA A 14 7.69 -19.97 -10.33
CA ALA A 14 7.25 -18.62 -10.68
C ALA A 14 6.12 -18.74 -11.70
N ILE A 15 4.87 -18.61 -11.25
CA ILE A 15 3.70 -18.60 -12.12
C ILE A 15 3.34 -17.14 -12.37
N THR A 16 3.41 -16.71 -13.62
CA THR A 16 2.83 -15.43 -14.03
C THR A 16 1.30 -15.60 -14.08
N LEU A 17 0.65 -15.18 -13.00
CA LEU A 17 -0.82 -15.28 -12.82
C LEU A 17 -1.61 -14.41 -13.81
N PHE A 18 -0.93 -13.41 -14.36
CA PHE A 18 -1.50 -12.25 -15.02
C PHE A 18 -0.71 -11.94 -16.31
N ASP A 19 -0.74 -12.88 -17.25
CA ASP A 19 -0.14 -12.76 -18.59
C ASP A 19 -1.20 -13.11 -19.65
N GLN A 20 -1.13 -12.50 -20.83
CA GLN A 20 -2.10 -12.67 -21.93
C GLN A 20 -2.27 -14.13 -22.36
N GLN A 21 -1.26 -14.97 -22.15
CA GLN A 21 -1.30 -16.40 -22.48
C GLN A 21 -1.62 -17.31 -21.28
N SER A 22 -1.84 -16.75 -20.09
CA SER A 22 -2.03 -17.52 -18.86
C SER A 22 -3.48 -18.02 -18.74
N PRO A 23 -3.75 -19.34 -18.86
CA PRO A 23 -5.08 -19.88 -18.55
C PRO A 23 -5.38 -19.86 -17.04
N PHE A 24 -4.38 -19.48 -16.24
CA PHE A 24 -4.40 -19.55 -14.78
C PHE A 24 -5.29 -18.48 -14.15
N THR A 25 -5.41 -17.30 -14.76
CA THR A 25 -6.23 -16.19 -14.22
C THR A 25 -7.72 -16.54 -14.19
N ALA A 26 -8.22 -17.25 -15.22
CA ALA A 26 -9.60 -17.71 -15.27
C ALA A 26 -9.89 -18.82 -14.25
N ARG A 27 -8.94 -19.76 -14.06
CA ARG A 27 -9.06 -20.87 -13.11
C ARG A 27 -8.89 -20.46 -11.65
N LEU A 28 -8.02 -19.50 -11.37
CA LEU A 28 -7.86 -18.93 -10.03
C LEU A 28 -8.99 -17.98 -9.67
N GLY A 29 -9.47 -17.14 -10.61
CA GLY A 29 -10.63 -16.28 -10.36
C GLY A 29 -11.85 -17.11 -9.96
N SER A 30 -12.11 -18.23 -10.63
CA SER A 30 -13.19 -19.16 -10.28
C SER A 30 -12.90 -19.97 -9.00
N GLY A 31 -11.67 -20.42 -8.79
CA GLY A 31 -11.27 -21.14 -7.58
C GLY A 31 -11.32 -20.28 -6.31
N PHE A 32 -10.82 -19.05 -6.36
CA PHE A 32 -10.90 -18.08 -5.28
C PHE A 32 -12.33 -17.58 -5.08
N ALA A 33 -13.10 -17.37 -6.15
CA ALA A 33 -14.52 -17.03 -6.03
C ALA A 33 -15.32 -18.10 -5.26
N ALA A 34 -14.91 -19.37 -5.36
CA ALA A 34 -15.51 -20.47 -4.63
C ALA A 34 -14.90 -20.69 -3.22
N ALA A 35 -13.75 -20.07 -2.92
CA ALA A 35 -13.02 -20.26 -1.67
C ALA A 35 -13.52 -19.30 -0.57
N THR A 36 -14.63 -19.66 0.07
CA THR A 36 -15.29 -18.86 1.11
C THR A 36 -14.55 -18.85 2.45
N ASN A 37 -13.49 -19.63 2.61
CA ASN A 37 -12.77 -19.84 3.87
C ASN A 37 -11.38 -19.18 3.91
N ILE A 38 -11.06 -18.34 2.94
CA ILE A 38 -9.77 -17.64 2.91
C ILE A 38 -9.75 -16.56 4.00
N THR A 39 -8.85 -16.74 4.96
CA THR A 39 -8.61 -15.78 6.05
C THR A 39 -7.37 -14.94 5.84
N LYS A 40 -6.40 -15.42 5.05
CA LYS A 40 -5.20 -14.67 4.67
C LYS A 40 -5.09 -14.62 3.15
N PHE A 41 -4.93 -13.43 2.60
CA PHE A 41 -4.69 -13.23 1.18
C PHE A 41 -3.49 -12.32 0.97
N ASP A 42 -2.55 -12.81 0.17
CA ASP A 42 -1.33 -12.11 -0.22
C ASP A 42 -1.32 -12.02 -1.73
N LEU A 43 -1.30 -10.79 -2.23
CA LEU A 43 -1.39 -10.51 -3.66
C LEU A 43 -0.36 -9.45 -4.05
N THR A 44 0.69 -9.92 -4.69
CA THR A 44 1.64 -9.10 -5.44
C THR A 44 1.20 -9.05 -6.90
N LEU A 45 1.02 -7.85 -7.43
CA LEU A 45 0.76 -7.60 -8.85
C LEU A 45 1.94 -6.83 -9.43
N SER A 46 2.27 -7.08 -10.69
CA SER A 46 3.28 -6.31 -11.40
C SER A 46 2.76 -5.94 -12.77
N ASN A 47 2.89 -4.67 -13.13
CA ASN A 47 2.40 -4.13 -14.39
C ASN A 47 3.38 -4.32 -15.57
N PHE A 48 4.57 -4.91 -15.35
CA PHE A 48 5.65 -4.94 -16.36
C PHE A 48 6.02 -3.51 -16.87
N PRO A 49 7.13 -3.27 -17.60
CA PRO A 49 7.60 -1.91 -17.89
C PRO A 49 6.68 -1.04 -18.75
N ASP A 50 5.66 -1.59 -19.41
CA ASP A 50 4.78 -0.84 -20.32
C ASP A 50 3.55 -0.23 -19.64
N GLY A 51 3.22 -0.65 -18.41
CA GLY A 51 2.13 -0.06 -17.62
C GLY A 51 0.70 -0.41 -18.08
N THR A 52 0.52 -1.14 -19.17
CA THR A 52 -0.81 -1.34 -19.78
C THR A 52 -1.50 -2.64 -19.37
N ILE A 53 -0.72 -3.65 -19.00
CA ILE A 53 -1.23 -5.00 -18.75
C ILE A 53 -1.98 -5.07 -17.41
N GLY A 54 -1.40 -4.49 -16.36
CA GLY A 54 -1.97 -4.41 -15.02
C GLY A 54 -3.28 -3.64 -14.98
N ASP A 55 -3.38 -2.52 -15.71
CA ASP A 55 -4.62 -1.75 -15.81
C ASP A 55 -5.73 -2.60 -16.46
N ALA A 56 -5.42 -3.28 -17.59
CA ALA A 56 -6.37 -4.17 -18.24
C ALA A 56 -6.85 -5.31 -17.32
N ILE A 57 -5.95 -5.91 -16.52
CA ILE A 57 -6.31 -6.97 -15.56
C ILE A 57 -7.26 -6.48 -14.47
N VAL A 58 -7.07 -5.25 -13.98
CA VAL A 58 -7.96 -4.65 -12.99
C VAL A 58 -9.32 -4.33 -13.62
N GLU A 59 -9.33 -3.76 -14.83
CA GLU A 59 -10.54 -3.43 -15.59
C GLU A 59 -11.37 -4.67 -15.96
N GLU A 60 -10.74 -5.82 -16.19
CA GLU A 60 -11.44 -7.10 -16.41
C GLU A 60 -12.30 -7.55 -15.21
N GLY A 61 -12.14 -6.93 -14.04
CA GLY A 61 -12.96 -7.18 -12.85
C GLY A 61 -12.70 -8.54 -12.18
N LYS A 62 -11.70 -9.30 -12.64
CA LYS A 62 -11.36 -10.62 -12.09
C LYS A 62 -10.79 -10.50 -10.67
N VAL A 63 -9.87 -9.56 -10.45
CA VAL A 63 -9.30 -9.28 -9.12
C VAL A 63 -10.39 -8.83 -8.15
N ARG A 64 -11.31 -7.99 -8.63
CA ARG A 64 -12.50 -7.58 -7.87
C ARG A 64 -13.36 -8.77 -7.42
N ARG A 65 -13.67 -9.72 -8.31
CA ARG A 65 -14.44 -10.93 -7.97
C ARG A 65 -13.74 -11.82 -6.94
N ILE A 66 -12.41 -11.85 -6.95
CA ILE A 66 -11.61 -12.56 -5.95
C ILE A 66 -11.81 -11.90 -4.57
N PHE A 67 -11.77 -10.57 -4.49
CA PHE A 67 -12.05 -9.88 -3.23
C PHE A 67 -13.48 -10.12 -2.76
N GLU A 68 -14.47 -10.00 -3.65
CA GLU A 68 -15.90 -10.18 -3.35
C GLU A 68 -16.22 -11.55 -2.70
N SER A 69 -15.43 -12.61 -2.97
CA SER A 69 -15.64 -13.92 -2.35
C SER A 69 -14.99 -14.12 -0.99
N MET A 70 -14.07 -13.26 -0.58
CA MET A 70 -13.27 -13.40 0.64
C MET A 70 -13.99 -12.86 1.88
N VAL A 71 -15.17 -13.38 2.16
CA VAL A 71 -16.00 -12.95 3.31
C VAL A 71 -15.38 -13.29 4.67
N GLN A 72 -14.39 -14.19 4.72
CA GLN A 72 -13.66 -14.57 5.93
C GLN A 72 -12.29 -13.89 6.05
N LEU A 73 -11.98 -12.91 5.20
CA LEU A 73 -10.66 -12.27 5.18
C LEU A 73 -10.35 -11.58 6.51
N GLU A 74 -9.24 -11.98 7.12
CA GLU A 74 -8.68 -11.39 8.34
C GLU A 74 -7.36 -10.67 8.05
N LYS A 75 -6.55 -11.18 7.11
CA LYS A 75 -5.22 -10.65 6.80
C LYS A 75 -5.06 -10.40 5.32
N LEU A 76 -4.72 -9.17 4.96
CA LEU A 76 -4.55 -8.74 3.59
C LEU A 76 -3.16 -8.13 3.38
N TYR A 77 -2.43 -8.63 2.40
CA TYR A 77 -1.15 -8.10 1.95
C TYR A 77 -1.28 -7.73 0.47
N LEU A 78 -0.99 -6.48 0.13
CA LEU A 78 -1.14 -5.98 -1.24
C LEU A 78 0.06 -5.18 -1.71
N GLU A 79 0.68 -5.69 -2.76
CA GLU A 79 1.88 -5.11 -3.38
C GLU A 79 1.70 -4.97 -4.90
N PRO A 80 1.00 -3.93 -5.38
CA PRO A 80 0.79 -3.70 -6.82
C PRO A 80 1.84 -2.77 -7.44
N HIS A 81 2.89 -3.35 -8.01
CA HIS A 81 3.98 -2.63 -8.67
C HIS A 81 3.56 -1.97 -9.98
N GLY A 82 3.86 -0.68 -10.12
CA GLY A 82 3.63 0.06 -11.36
C GLY A 82 2.15 0.24 -11.70
N MET A 83 1.25 0.06 -10.73
CA MET A 83 -0.20 0.23 -10.91
C MET A 83 -0.66 1.51 -10.20
N PRO A 84 -1.50 2.34 -10.83
CA PRO A 84 -1.75 3.70 -10.37
C PRO A 84 -2.72 3.80 -9.17
N ILE A 85 -3.68 2.89 -8.97
CA ILE A 85 -4.72 3.06 -7.92
C ILE A 85 -5.21 1.73 -7.34
N PHE A 86 -5.56 1.75 -6.05
CA PHE A 86 -6.37 0.75 -5.35
C PHE A 86 -7.83 0.71 -5.85
N SER A 87 -8.04 0.43 -7.13
CA SER A 87 -9.39 0.17 -7.67
C SER A 87 -9.75 -1.32 -7.62
N ALA A 88 -8.78 -2.18 -7.29
CA ALA A 88 -8.99 -3.63 -7.22
C ALA A 88 -9.92 -4.06 -6.07
N ILE A 89 -9.91 -3.33 -4.94
CA ILE A 89 -10.90 -3.53 -3.88
C ILE A 89 -12.10 -2.61 -4.15
N PRO A 90 -13.32 -3.16 -4.31
CA PRO A 90 -14.51 -2.36 -4.55
C PRO A 90 -14.77 -1.36 -3.42
N SER A 91 -15.14 -0.13 -3.75
CA SER A 91 -15.42 0.93 -2.78
C SER A 91 -16.71 0.69 -1.99
N GLU A 92 -17.58 -0.17 -2.49
CA GLU A 92 -18.83 -0.61 -1.87
C GLU A 92 -18.66 -1.82 -0.95
N MET A 93 -17.47 -2.46 -0.95
CA MET A 93 -17.23 -3.66 -0.18
C MET A 93 -16.66 -3.35 1.21
N THR A 94 -17.22 -4.02 2.23
CA THR A 94 -16.69 -4.09 3.60
C THR A 94 -16.33 -5.53 3.91
N PHE A 95 -15.05 -5.81 4.15
CA PHE A 95 -14.64 -7.08 4.73
C PHE A 95 -15.10 -7.09 6.21
N PRO A 96 -15.80 -8.13 6.68
CA PRO A 96 -16.39 -8.12 8.02
C PRO A 96 -15.40 -8.47 9.15
N ARG A 97 -14.18 -8.91 8.81
CA ARG A 97 -13.21 -9.45 9.78
C ARG A 97 -11.75 -8.97 9.61
N PRO A 98 -11.40 -7.95 8.80
CA PRO A 98 -10.01 -7.62 8.58
C PRO A 98 -9.39 -7.17 9.91
N ARG A 99 -8.32 -7.86 10.31
CA ARG A 99 -7.50 -7.55 11.48
C ARG A 99 -6.19 -6.91 11.06
N PHE A 100 -5.64 -7.34 9.93
CA PHE A 100 -4.35 -6.89 9.44
C PHE A 100 -4.47 -6.48 7.97
N VAL A 101 -3.96 -5.29 7.64
CA VAL A 101 -3.82 -4.84 6.25
C VAL A 101 -2.44 -4.25 6.05
N GLN A 102 -1.76 -4.70 5.00
CA GLN A 102 -0.51 -4.14 4.53
C GLN A 102 -0.61 -3.69 3.07
N PHE A 103 -0.15 -2.46 2.83
CA PHE A 103 0.03 -1.90 1.50
C PHE A 103 1.50 -1.65 1.23
N SER A 104 2.00 -2.13 0.09
CA SER A 104 3.41 -1.94 -0.28
C SER A 104 3.61 -1.56 -1.75
N CYS A 105 4.69 -0.82 -2.03
CA CYS A 105 5.23 -0.55 -3.38
C CYS A 105 4.21 0.00 -4.39
N ARG A 106 3.39 0.97 -3.99
CA ARG A 106 2.23 1.41 -4.76
C ARG A 106 1.98 2.91 -4.73
N HIS A 107 1.16 3.35 -5.68
CA HIS A 107 0.44 4.62 -5.55
C HIS A 107 -0.84 4.42 -4.74
N LEU A 108 -1.03 5.27 -3.73
CA LEU A 108 -2.25 5.37 -2.94
C LEU A 108 -3.01 6.63 -3.35
N HIS A 109 -4.28 6.46 -3.69
CA HIS A 109 -5.19 7.60 -3.75
C HIS A 109 -5.62 7.90 -2.31
N PRO A 110 -5.29 9.09 -1.75
CA PRO A 110 -5.47 9.35 -0.33
C PRO A 110 -6.93 9.19 0.13
N LYS A 111 -7.88 9.76 -0.62
CA LYS A 111 -9.33 9.62 -0.33
C LYS A 111 -9.81 8.17 -0.31
N ILE A 112 -9.46 7.39 -1.34
CA ILE A 112 -9.87 5.98 -1.43
C ILE A 112 -9.27 5.15 -0.28
N PHE A 113 -8.01 5.44 0.06
CA PHE A 113 -7.33 4.81 1.20
C PHE A 113 -8.03 5.16 2.53
N LEU A 114 -8.30 6.44 2.79
CA LEU A 114 -8.99 6.89 4.00
C LEU A 114 -10.40 6.32 4.11
N ASP A 115 -11.15 6.28 3.00
CA ASP A 115 -12.47 5.64 2.94
C ASP A 115 -12.39 4.15 3.25
N PHE A 116 -11.35 3.46 2.76
CA PHE A 116 -11.11 2.07 3.10
C PHE A 116 -10.84 1.89 4.59
N VAL A 117 -9.94 2.68 5.19
CA VAL A 117 -9.63 2.58 6.62
C VAL A 117 -10.87 2.86 7.46
N ARG A 118 -11.60 3.95 7.16
CA ARG A 118 -12.83 4.32 7.86
C ARG A 118 -13.86 3.19 7.86
N ARG A 119 -14.04 2.52 6.72
CA ARG A 119 -15.02 1.44 6.57
C ARG A 119 -14.67 0.18 7.36
N HIS A 120 -13.38 -0.10 7.54
CA HIS A 120 -12.88 -1.31 8.19
C HIS A 120 -12.36 -1.06 9.62
N GLY A 121 -12.36 0.19 10.08
CA GLY A 121 -11.72 0.60 11.33
C GLY A 121 -12.26 -0.11 12.57
N GLY A 122 -13.55 -0.47 12.60
CA GLY A 122 -14.15 -1.20 13.72
C GLY A 122 -13.64 -2.65 13.89
N THR A 123 -12.90 -3.17 12.92
CA THR A 123 -12.31 -4.53 12.97
C THR A 123 -10.80 -4.54 12.84
N LEU A 124 -10.24 -3.54 12.14
CA LEU A 124 -8.83 -3.44 11.80
C LEU A 124 -7.99 -3.16 13.05
N GLN A 125 -7.00 -4.01 13.29
CA GLN A 125 -6.08 -3.93 14.42
C GLN A 125 -4.69 -3.44 14.00
N THR A 126 -4.21 -3.85 12.83
CA THR A 126 -2.89 -3.49 12.33
C THR A 126 -2.97 -2.92 10.92
N LEU A 127 -2.39 -1.74 10.73
CA LEU A 127 -2.25 -1.09 9.44
C LEU A 127 -0.77 -0.83 9.15
N ILE A 128 -0.27 -1.40 8.05
CA ILE A 128 1.11 -1.19 7.59
C ILE A 128 1.09 -0.58 6.20
N ILE A 129 1.84 0.50 6.02
CA ILE A 129 2.06 1.14 4.73
C ILE A 129 3.56 1.24 4.53
N GLU A 130 4.08 0.63 3.47
CA GLU A 130 5.53 0.60 3.21
C GLU A 130 5.84 0.97 1.77
N HIS A 131 6.85 1.80 1.52
CA HIS A 131 7.31 2.09 0.16
C HIS A 131 6.17 2.58 -0.77
N CYS A 132 5.25 3.38 -0.23
CA CYS A 132 4.10 3.88 -0.97
C CYS A 132 4.28 5.36 -1.30
N SER A 133 3.71 5.80 -2.42
CA SER A 133 3.58 7.22 -2.74
C SER A 133 2.12 7.59 -2.78
N LEU A 134 1.78 8.77 -2.27
CA LEU A 134 0.49 9.37 -2.62
C LEU A 134 0.48 9.74 -4.10
N ARG A 135 -0.71 9.70 -4.71
CA ARG A 135 -0.88 9.92 -6.15
C ARG A 135 -0.23 11.27 -6.58
N PRO A 136 0.56 11.34 -7.68
CA PRO A 136 1.38 12.50 -8.05
C PRO A 136 0.71 13.87 -8.30
N TYR A 137 -0.61 13.98 -8.14
CA TYR A 137 -1.35 15.21 -8.42
C TYR A 137 -2.40 15.55 -7.35
N ASP A 138 -2.58 14.70 -6.35
CA ASP A 138 -3.46 14.95 -5.20
C ASP A 138 -2.74 15.79 -4.14
N LYS A 139 -2.34 17.01 -4.50
CA LYS A 139 -1.60 17.92 -3.60
C LYS A 139 -2.41 18.37 -2.38
N ASP A 140 -3.72 18.15 -2.39
CA ASP A 140 -4.61 18.60 -1.32
C ASP A 140 -4.52 17.74 -0.06
N LEU A 141 -4.02 16.50 -0.17
CA LEU A 141 -3.96 15.50 0.90
C LEU A 141 -2.57 14.84 0.97
N PRO A 142 -1.51 15.57 1.37
CA PRO A 142 -0.20 15.00 1.68
C PRO A 142 -0.25 14.08 2.92
N TRP A 143 0.82 13.33 3.17
CA TRP A 143 0.90 12.34 4.26
C TRP A 143 0.54 12.90 5.63
N TRP A 144 0.98 14.13 5.95
CA TRP A 144 0.64 14.74 7.25
C TRP A 144 -0.87 14.95 7.43
N LYS A 145 -1.62 15.29 6.37
CA LYS A 145 -3.08 15.38 6.43
C LYS A 145 -3.74 14.01 6.48
N VAL A 146 -3.15 13.03 5.81
CA VAL A 146 -3.63 11.64 5.86
C VAL A 146 -3.49 11.12 7.29
N THR A 147 -2.36 11.34 7.94
CA THR A 147 -2.14 10.95 9.34
C THR A 147 -3.02 11.73 10.30
N ASP A 148 -3.24 13.03 10.09
CA ASP A 148 -4.21 13.81 10.89
C ASP A 148 -5.61 13.19 10.83
N GLN A 149 -6.08 12.77 9.64
CA GLN A 149 -7.39 12.11 9.52
C GLN A 149 -7.42 10.72 10.15
N LEU A 150 -6.31 9.98 10.15
CA LEU A 150 -6.21 8.71 10.86
C LEU A 150 -6.29 8.93 12.39
N THR A 151 -5.67 9.99 12.90
CA THR A 151 -5.83 10.43 14.30
C THR A 151 -7.27 10.81 14.60
N GLU A 152 -7.94 11.58 13.73
CA GLU A 152 -9.36 11.90 13.88
C GLU A 152 -10.25 10.65 13.92
N PHE A 153 -9.94 9.62 13.13
CA PHE A 153 -10.66 8.34 13.20
C PHE A 153 -10.44 7.64 14.53
N HIS A 154 -9.25 7.74 15.12
CA HIS A 154 -9.00 7.24 16.47
C HIS A 154 -9.84 7.99 17.51
N ASP A 155 -9.79 9.32 17.50
CA ASP A 155 -10.52 10.18 18.45
C ASP A 155 -12.05 9.97 18.39
N GLN A 156 -12.57 9.65 17.20
CA GLN A 156 -13.99 9.35 16.98
C GLN A 156 -14.36 7.91 17.35
N GLY A 157 -13.42 7.07 17.79
CA GLY A 157 -13.62 5.65 18.06
C GLY A 157 -13.91 4.81 16.81
N ILE A 158 -13.59 5.33 15.62
CA ILE A 158 -13.75 4.62 14.34
C ILE A 158 -12.62 3.60 14.16
N LEU A 159 -11.41 3.94 14.60
CA LEU A 159 -10.19 3.17 14.38
C LEU A 159 -9.46 2.97 15.71
N GLN A 160 -9.02 1.75 16.00
CA GLN A 160 -8.26 1.43 17.21
C GLN A 160 -7.14 0.46 16.82
N LEU A 161 -5.99 1.01 16.47
CA LEU A 161 -4.84 0.23 16.00
C LEU A 161 -3.97 -0.21 17.19
N GLU A 162 -3.25 -1.31 17.00
CA GLU A 162 -2.29 -1.88 17.94
C GLU A 162 -0.88 -1.33 17.71
N GLU A 163 -0.06 -1.37 18.77
CA GLU A 163 1.39 -1.14 18.71
C GLU A 163 2.01 -2.11 17.69
N GLY A 164 2.51 -1.57 16.57
CA GLY A 164 2.92 -2.36 15.40
C GLY A 164 2.30 -1.88 14.08
N SER A 165 1.34 -0.96 14.13
CA SER A 165 0.94 -0.18 12.95
C SER A 165 2.00 0.87 12.60
N GLY A 166 2.16 1.16 11.32
CA GLY A 166 3.25 2.03 10.87
C GLY A 166 3.14 2.43 9.41
N ILE A 167 3.72 3.59 9.11
CA ILE A 167 3.89 4.11 7.75
C ILE A 167 5.39 4.33 7.55
N ASP A 168 6.01 3.51 6.70
CA ASP A 168 7.46 3.50 6.52
C ASP A 168 7.84 3.77 5.06
N ASN A 169 8.88 4.57 4.89
CA ASN A 169 9.48 4.93 3.63
C ASN A 169 8.43 5.37 2.58
N VAL A 170 7.62 6.37 2.92
CA VAL A 170 6.55 6.89 2.05
C VAL A 170 6.90 8.22 1.40
N PHE A 171 6.31 8.48 0.23
CA PHE A 171 6.68 9.59 -0.63
C PHE A 171 5.48 10.46 -1.03
N GLU A 172 5.79 11.71 -1.38
CA GLU A 172 4.83 12.67 -1.92
C GLU A 172 4.95 12.71 -3.43
N GLY A 173 3.99 12.11 -4.13
CA GLY A 173 3.89 12.19 -5.58
C GLY A 173 5.10 11.70 -6.37
N VAL A 174 5.95 10.88 -5.78
CA VAL A 174 7.08 10.24 -6.45
C VAL A 174 6.54 9.04 -7.23
N PRO A 175 6.75 8.98 -8.56
CA PRO A 175 6.34 7.82 -9.35
C PRO A 175 7.03 6.55 -8.85
N ILE A 176 6.24 5.58 -8.40
CA ILE A 176 6.70 4.24 -8.04
C ILE A 176 6.45 3.29 -9.22
N THR A 177 7.48 3.08 -10.03
CA THR A 177 7.43 2.19 -11.21
C THR A 177 7.93 0.78 -10.92
N ASP A 178 8.72 0.61 -9.85
CA ASP A 178 9.38 -0.65 -9.49
C ASP A 178 9.16 -1.02 -8.01
N CYS A 179 9.71 -2.15 -7.58
CA CYS A 179 9.68 -2.57 -6.18
C CYS A 179 10.56 -1.66 -5.31
N GLY A 180 9.93 -0.90 -4.40
CA GLY A 180 10.63 0.00 -3.48
C GLY A 180 11.57 -0.70 -2.50
N ARG A 181 11.41 -2.02 -2.29
CA ARG A 181 12.30 -2.84 -1.45
C ARG A 181 13.65 -3.15 -2.11
N ASN A 182 13.78 -3.00 -3.42
CA ASN A 182 15.01 -3.33 -4.15
C ASN A 182 16.01 -2.16 -4.23
N GLY A 183 15.82 -1.10 -3.43
CA GLY A 183 16.70 0.07 -3.43
C GLY A 183 16.61 0.90 -4.72
N SER A 184 15.52 0.77 -5.47
CA SER A 184 15.24 1.61 -6.65
C SER A 184 14.85 3.05 -6.27
N LEU A 185 14.46 3.27 -5.02
CA LEU A 185 14.19 4.59 -4.45
C LEU A 185 15.52 5.18 -3.95
N GLN A 186 15.96 6.25 -4.61
CA GLN A 186 17.25 6.90 -4.32
C GLN A 186 17.22 7.73 -3.03
N ASP A 187 16.04 8.18 -2.62
CA ASP A 187 15.82 9.01 -1.44
C ASP A 187 15.18 8.21 -0.30
N LEU A 188 15.51 8.57 0.95
CA LEU A 188 14.78 8.09 2.12
C LEU A 188 13.40 8.78 2.17
N GLY A 189 12.34 7.99 2.14
CA GLY A 189 10.97 8.47 2.31
C GLY A 189 10.68 8.86 3.76
N GLN A 190 9.50 9.45 3.98
CA GLN A 190 9.01 9.80 5.29
C GLN A 190 8.65 8.55 6.09
N ILE A 191 8.78 8.64 7.42
CA ILE A 191 8.39 7.59 8.36
C ILE A 191 7.44 8.21 9.37
N TRP A 192 6.31 7.55 9.62
CA TRP A 192 5.32 7.92 10.63
C TRP A 192 5.06 6.74 11.55
N LYS A 193 5.21 6.97 12.85
CA LYS A 193 5.01 5.98 13.89
C LYS A 193 3.67 6.22 14.58
N TYR A 194 2.93 5.14 14.77
CA TYR A 194 1.71 5.15 15.54
C TYR A 194 2.03 4.91 17.02
N ASP A 195 1.46 5.73 17.92
CA ASP A 195 1.50 5.49 19.36
C ASP A 195 0.19 4.87 19.87
N GLU A 196 0.21 4.30 21.06
CA GLU A 196 -0.97 3.65 21.66
C GLU A 196 -2.13 4.64 21.93
N ASP A 197 -1.84 5.94 21.97
CA ASP A 197 -2.80 7.02 22.19
C ASP A 197 -3.49 7.48 20.88
N GLY A 198 -3.22 6.81 19.76
CA GLY A 198 -3.89 7.09 18.50
C GLY A 198 -3.19 8.11 17.60
N LYS A 199 -2.03 8.62 18.01
CA LYS A 199 -1.31 9.67 17.28
C LYS A 199 -0.30 9.08 16.31
N TRP A 200 -0.02 9.89 15.30
CA TRP A 200 0.96 9.60 14.26
C TRP A 200 2.06 10.65 14.28
N ASP A 201 3.23 10.26 14.76
CA ASP A 201 4.39 11.15 14.83
C ASP A 201 5.32 10.90 13.65
N ARG A 202 5.67 11.97 12.94
CA ARG A 202 6.70 11.91 11.90
C ARG A 202 8.06 11.68 12.55
N TRP A 203 8.70 10.58 12.19
CA TRP A 203 10.07 10.30 12.58
C TRP A 203 11.01 10.98 11.58
N LEU A 204 11.74 11.98 12.06
CA LEU A 204 12.79 12.63 11.30
C LEU A 204 14.07 11.80 11.41
N ASN A 205 14.77 11.63 10.29
CA ASN A 205 16.13 11.08 10.36
C ASN A 205 17.12 12.17 10.80
N ALA A 206 18.33 11.76 11.21
CA ALA A 206 19.33 12.69 11.75
C ALA A 206 19.67 13.89 10.83
N GLN A 207 19.60 13.73 9.51
CA GLN A 207 19.81 14.83 8.55
C GLN A 207 18.61 15.80 8.52
N GLU A 208 17.39 15.29 8.58
CA GLU A 208 16.19 16.13 8.68
C GLU A 208 16.07 16.83 10.04
N GLU A 209 16.49 16.18 11.12
CA GLU A 209 16.58 16.78 12.46
C GLU A 209 17.52 17.99 12.47
N GLU A 210 18.73 17.85 11.90
CA GLU A 210 19.72 18.91 11.83
C GLU A 210 19.22 20.12 11.02
N VAL A 211 18.57 19.88 9.87
CA VAL A 211 17.96 20.96 9.06
C VAL A 211 16.81 21.64 9.81
N ASN A 212 15.98 20.87 10.51
CA ASN A 212 14.86 21.43 11.27
C ASN A 212 15.34 22.26 12.47
N GLU A 213 16.39 21.81 13.17
CA GLU A 213 17.06 22.59 14.22
C GLU A 213 17.69 23.88 13.67
N MET A 214 18.31 23.83 12.49
CA MET A 214 18.86 25.02 11.82
C MET A 214 17.77 26.03 11.41
N LEU A 215 16.61 25.56 10.97
CA LEU A 215 15.46 26.41 10.64
C LEU A 215 14.84 27.03 11.90
N LEU A 216 14.66 26.25 12.97
CA LEU A 216 14.09 26.71 14.24
C LEU A 216 15.03 27.67 15.00
N SER A 217 16.33 27.52 14.84
CA SER A 217 17.34 28.42 15.43
C SER A 217 17.56 29.71 14.61
N GLY A 218 16.91 29.85 13.45
CA GLY A 218 17.05 31.02 12.58
C GLY A 218 18.41 31.13 11.86
N ALA A 219 19.15 30.01 11.76
CA ALA A 219 20.48 29.97 11.14
C ALA A 219 20.44 29.98 9.59
N PHE A 220 19.26 29.92 8.98
CA PHE A 220 19.08 30.14 7.55
C PHE A 220 19.07 31.65 7.24
N VAL A 221 20.24 32.23 7.03
CA VAL A 221 20.37 33.46 6.25
C VAL A 221 20.52 33.01 4.79
N PRO A 222 19.57 33.30 3.89
CA PRO A 222 19.83 33.11 2.46
C PRO A 222 20.92 34.11 2.08
N ASP A 223 22.04 33.61 1.55
CA ASP A 223 23.03 34.49 0.92
C ASP A 223 22.36 35.22 -0.27
N PRO A 224 22.64 36.52 -0.46
CA PRO A 224 22.00 37.37 -1.47
C PRO A 224 22.36 37.03 -2.92
#